data_AF-A0A954N6A2-F1
#
_entry.id   AF-A0A954N6A2-F1
#
_cell.length_a   1.000
_cell.length_b   1.000
_cell.length_c   1.000
_cell.angle_alpha   90.00
_cell.angle_beta   90.00
_cell.angle_gamma   90.00
#
_symmetry.space_group_name_H-M   'P 1'
#
loop_
_entity.id
_entity.type
_entity.pdbx_description
1 polymer ?
#
loop_
_entity_poly.entity_id
_entity_poly.type
_entity_poly.pdbx_seq_one_letter_code
_entity_poly.pdbx_strand_id
1 'polypeptide(L)'
;MGTVRAMITRLVFLAALAVSGGAVWLASQQNLTVDMDRHYSELFVELAHTDLAHASTDDRLQLVSRLDRAFRLGADWRQLALDLDESSWSTFRQNLFILLHEWLVDRANTYHELGVGERRGPERQRHFINDQIDTVMAWSAAAPSPTAEQAQLLQSRVSVVELYARLQQWTEDADAEQQAQLRAFIDALVRRAVERQAEFLSVPGT
;
A
#
# COMPACT_ATOMS: atom_id res chain seq x y z
N MET A 1 -22.33 -9.04 14.91
CA MET A 1 -20.88 -9.36 14.99
C MET A 1 -20.36 -10.27 13.85
N GLY A 2 -21.15 -10.63 12.82
CA GLY A 2 -20.73 -11.52 11.72
C GLY A 2 -20.19 -10.85 10.45
N THR A 3 -20.39 -9.53 10.26
CA THR A 3 -20.02 -8.80 9.04
C THR A 3 -18.58 -8.32 9.00
N VAL A 4 -18.04 -7.93 10.17
CA VAL A 4 -16.67 -7.41 10.32
C VAL A 4 -15.65 -8.48 9.96
N ARG A 5 -15.80 -9.71 10.49
CA ARG A 5 -14.93 -10.86 10.20
C ARG A 5 -14.90 -11.26 8.71
N ALA A 6 -15.99 -11.11 7.97
CA ALA A 6 -16.08 -11.49 6.55
C ALA A 6 -15.46 -10.44 5.61
N MET A 7 -15.55 -9.16 5.98
CA MET A 7 -14.89 -8.03 5.31
C MET A 7 -13.36 -8.09 5.50
N ILE A 8 -12.95 -8.51 6.69
CA ILE A 8 -11.57 -8.68 7.15
C ILE A 8 -10.80 -9.79 6.41
N THR A 9 -11.41 -10.95 6.16
CA THR A 9 -10.80 -12.05 5.39
C THR A 9 -10.48 -11.64 3.94
N ARG A 10 -11.19 -10.65 3.39
CA ARG A 10 -11.04 -10.20 2.01
C ARG A 10 -9.96 -9.11 1.83
N LEU A 11 -9.63 -8.38 2.90
CA LEU A 11 -8.51 -7.43 2.97
C LEU A 11 -7.15 -8.15 2.98
N VAL A 12 -7.08 -9.29 3.68
CA VAL A 12 -5.95 -10.22 3.60
C VAL A 12 -5.74 -10.72 2.17
N PHE A 13 -6.79 -10.77 1.36
CA PHE A 13 -6.71 -11.13 -0.05
C PHE A 13 -6.04 -10.04 -0.91
N LEU A 14 -6.17 -8.76 -0.58
CA LEU A 14 -5.44 -7.66 -1.25
C LEU A 14 -3.95 -7.67 -0.90
N ALA A 15 -3.63 -7.87 0.39
CA ALA A 15 -2.24 -8.05 0.83
C ALA A 15 -1.63 -9.37 0.29
N ALA A 16 -2.43 -10.44 0.17
CA ALA A 16 -2.00 -11.72 -0.40
C ALA A 16 -1.90 -11.67 -1.93
N LEU A 17 -2.74 -10.92 -2.65
CA LEU A 17 -2.60 -10.68 -4.09
C LEU A 17 -1.34 -9.87 -4.40
N ALA A 18 -0.98 -8.92 -3.55
CA ALA A 18 0.31 -8.23 -3.58
C ALA A 18 1.51 -9.20 -3.37
N VAL A 19 1.34 -10.23 -2.54
CA VAL A 19 2.42 -11.20 -2.22
C VAL A 19 2.45 -12.42 -3.17
N SER A 20 1.34 -12.77 -3.83
CA SER A 20 1.21 -13.96 -4.70
C SER A 20 0.97 -13.63 -6.19
N GLY A 21 0.66 -12.38 -6.53
CA GLY A 21 0.45 -11.91 -7.90
C GLY A 21 1.72 -11.49 -8.65
N GLY A 22 2.90 -11.67 -8.05
CA GLY A 22 4.20 -11.29 -8.63
C GLY A 22 4.68 -12.15 -9.82
N ALA A 23 3.90 -13.14 -10.27
CA ALA A 23 4.36 -14.08 -11.29
C ALA A 23 3.96 -13.75 -12.75
N VAL A 24 3.07 -12.76 -13.02
CA VAL A 24 2.48 -12.63 -14.38
C VAL A 24 2.55 -11.22 -15.01
N TRP A 25 3.19 -10.23 -14.38
CA TRP A 25 3.32 -8.88 -14.99
C TRP A 25 4.78 -8.39 -15.10
N LEU A 26 5.70 -9.29 -15.44
CA LEU A 26 7.10 -8.96 -15.72
C LEU A 26 7.36 -8.95 -17.23
N ALA A 27 6.88 -7.91 -17.92
CA ALA A 27 7.27 -7.65 -19.31
C ALA A 27 7.03 -6.18 -19.71
N SER A 28 7.79 -5.26 -19.13
CA SER A 28 8.31 -4.05 -19.78
C SER A 28 8.84 -3.12 -18.69
N GLN A 29 9.73 -2.19 -19.04
CA GLN A 29 10.46 -1.23 -18.19
C GLN A 29 11.91 -1.66 -17.89
N GLN A 30 12.71 -1.82 -18.95
CA GLN A 30 14.15 -1.59 -18.89
C GLN A 30 14.47 -0.34 -19.68
N ASN A 31 14.78 0.74 -18.95
CA ASN A 31 15.69 1.85 -19.28
C ASN A 31 15.21 3.08 -18.52
N LEU A 32 15.85 3.42 -17.38
CA LEU A 32 15.93 4.75 -16.73
C LEU A 32 16.59 4.61 -15.31
N THR A 33 17.80 4.06 -15.17
CA THR A 33 18.28 3.55 -13.85
C THR A 33 19.69 4.01 -13.45
N VAL A 34 19.95 5.32 -13.37
CA VAL A 34 21.15 5.80 -12.63
C VAL A 34 20.84 7.00 -11.73
N ASP A 35 20.18 8.05 -12.25
CA ASP A 35 19.83 9.22 -11.42
C ASP A 35 18.59 8.99 -10.52
N MET A 36 17.70 8.08 -10.92
CA MET A 36 16.52 7.72 -10.13
C MET A 36 16.87 6.88 -8.90
N ASP A 37 17.82 5.94 -9.02
CA ASP A 37 18.22 5.06 -7.92
C ASP A 37 18.74 5.85 -6.72
N ARG A 38 19.55 6.89 -6.97
CA ARG A 38 20.12 7.73 -5.91
C ARG A 38 19.06 8.51 -5.11
N HIS A 39 18.08 9.09 -5.80
CA HIS A 39 16.99 9.86 -5.15
C HIS A 39 16.09 8.98 -4.27
N TYR A 40 15.85 7.72 -4.66
CA TYR A 40 15.06 6.79 -3.86
C TYR A 40 15.85 6.21 -2.70
N SER A 41 17.14 5.95 -2.89
CA SER A 41 18.01 5.56 -1.79
C SER A 41 18.02 6.61 -0.68
N GLU A 42 18.08 7.90 -1.04
CA GLU A 42 18.00 9.00 -0.07
C GLU A 42 16.66 9.04 0.67
N LEU A 43 15.52 8.83 -0.02
CA LEU A 43 14.20 8.76 0.63
C LEU A 43 14.10 7.60 1.64
N PHE A 44 14.54 6.40 1.30
CA PHE A 44 14.45 5.27 2.22
C PHE A 44 15.45 5.40 3.39
N VAL A 45 16.63 5.97 3.16
CA VAL A 45 17.57 6.32 4.24
C VAL A 45 16.99 7.40 5.15
N GLU A 46 16.35 8.43 4.60
CA GLU A 46 15.62 9.46 5.36
C GLU A 46 14.56 8.81 6.27
N LEU A 47 13.77 7.88 5.72
CA LEU A 47 12.77 7.11 6.47
C LEU A 47 13.39 6.18 7.53
N ALA A 48 14.64 5.75 7.39
CA ALA A 48 15.29 4.88 8.37
C ALA A 48 15.89 5.64 9.57
N HIS A 49 16.09 6.97 9.46
CA HIS A 49 16.80 7.76 10.47
C HIS A 49 16.00 8.93 11.04
N THR A 50 14.84 9.26 10.47
CA THR A 50 14.01 10.39 10.92
C THR A 50 12.88 9.89 11.82
N ASP A 51 12.54 10.58 12.90
CA ASP A 51 11.33 10.28 13.67
C ASP A 51 10.13 11.04 13.08
N LEU A 52 9.23 10.32 12.38
CA LEU A 52 8.02 10.91 11.81
C LEU A 52 6.86 11.05 12.81
N ALA A 53 6.97 10.52 14.04
CA ALA A 53 5.90 10.58 15.03
C ALA A 53 5.53 12.02 15.42
N HIS A 54 6.45 12.96 15.24
CA HIS A 54 6.29 14.37 15.56
C HIS A 54 6.18 15.28 14.32
N ALA A 55 6.31 14.72 13.12
CA ALA A 55 6.12 15.46 11.87
C ALA A 55 4.67 15.92 11.71
N SER A 56 4.46 17.04 11.01
CA SER A 56 3.12 17.53 10.70
C SER A 56 2.40 16.60 9.72
N THR A 57 1.06 16.66 9.70
CA THR A 57 0.25 15.91 8.72
C THR A 57 0.66 16.24 7.27
N ASP A 58 0.89 17.52 6.97
CA ASP A 58 1.30 17.95 5.62
C ASP A 58 2.65 17.36 5.22
N ASP A 59 3.63 17.31 6.13
CA ASP A 59 4.94 16.70 5.86
C ASP A 59 4.81 15.19 5.60
N ARG A 60 3.97 14.51 6.39
CA ARG A 60 3.69 13.08 6.19
C ARG A 60 3.02 12.82 4.86
N LEU A 61 2.05 13.65 4.45
CA LEU A 61 1.39 13.52 3.14
C LEU A 61 2.35 13.78 1.98
N GLN A 62 3.27 14.73 2.12
CA GLN A 62 4.33 14.94 1.12
C GLN A 62 5.25 13.71 1.01
N LEU A 63 5.62 13.10 2.14
CA LEU A 63 6.39 11.86 2.17
C LEU A 63 5.63 10.69 1.56
N VAL A 64 4.32 10.56 1.83
CA VAL A 64 3.44 9.59 1.15
C VAL A 64 3.49 9.78 -0.36
N SER A 65 3.39 11.02 -0.85
CA SER A 65 3.45 11.31 -2.29
C SER A 65 4.80 10.96 -2.91
N ARG A 66 5.91 11.29 -2.22
CA ARG A 66 7.27 10.92 -2.64
C ARG A 66 7.44 9.40 -2.70
N LEU A 67 6.92 8.69 -1.69
CA LEU A 67 6.99 7.23 -1.58
C LEU A 67 6.16 6.53 -2.67
N ASP A 68 4.93 7.00 -2.91
CA ASP A 68 4.09 6.47 -4.00
C ASP A 68 4.76 6.64 -5.37
N ARG A 69 5.33 7.82 -5.63
CA ARG A 69 6.09 8.08 -6.85
C ARG A 69 7.29 7.14 -6.97
N ALA A 70 8.04 6.92 -5.88
CA ALA A 70 9.18 6.02 -5.86
C ALA A 70 8.78 4.60 -6.25
N PHE A 71 7.72 4.06 -5.64
CA PHE A 71 7.25 2.71 -5.95
C PHE A 71 6.72 2.57 -7.37
N ARG A 72 5.99 3.56 -7.88
CA ARG A 72 5.52 3.57 -9.28
C ARG A 72 6.66 3.59 -10.30
N LEU A 73 7.80 4.14 -9.90
CA LEU A 73 9.02 4.19 -10.71
C LEU A 73 9.96 3.01 -10.46
N GLY A 74 9.50 1.99 -9.72
CA GLY A 74 10.19 0.72 -9.54
C GLY A 74 11.20 0.68 -8.39
N ALA A 75 11.11 1.61 -7.44
CA ALA A 75 12.04 1.65 -6.31
C ALA A 75 11.90 0.42 -5.40
N ASP A 76 12.98 -0.35 -5.27
CA ASP A 76 13.03 -1.58 -4.48
C ASP A 76 13.49 -1.31 -3.05
N TRP A 77 12.52 -1.12 -2.15
CA TRP A 77 12.79 -0.93 -0.73
C TRP A 77 13.43 -2.17 -0.06
N ARG A 78 13.29 -3.37 -0.64
CA ARG A 78 13.74 -4.61 0.01
C ARG A 78 15.25 -4.73 -0.02
N GLN A 79 15.90 -4.31 -1.10
CA GLN A 79 17.36 -4.22 -1.16
C GLN A 79 17.90 -3.30 -0.07
N LEU A 80 17.28 -2.13 0.07
CA LEU A 80 17.68 -1.15 1.07
C LEU A 80 17.43 -1.66 2.49
N ALA A 81 16.33 -2.39 2.71
CA ALA A 81 16.07 -3.04 3.99
C ALA A 81 17.18 -4.02 4.41
N LEU A 82 17.77 -4.77 3.46
CA LEU A 82 18.84 -5.73 3.78
C LEU A 82 20.11 -5.06 4.32
N ASP A 83 20.35 -3.80 3.92
CA ASP A 83 21.53 -3.03 4.35
C ASP A 83 21.30 -2.26 5.67
N LEU A 84 20.06 -2.20 6.18
CA LEU A 84 19.74 -1.55 7.45
C LEU A 84 20.06 -2.46 8.64
N ASP A 85 20.68 -1.87 9.66
CA ASP A 85 20.78 -2.49 10.99
C ASP A 85 19.41 -2.58 11.68
N GLU A 86 19.32 -3.32 12.79
CA GLU A 86 18.06 -3.58 13.48
C GLU A 86 17.37 -2.29 13.96
N SER A 87 18.15 -1.30 14.41
CA SER A 87 17.62 -0.02 14.90
C SER A 87 17.01 0.79 13.76
N SER A 88 17.74 0.93 12.67
CA SER A 88 17.34 1.68 11.48
C SER A 88 16.17 1.00 10.77
N TRP A 89 16.17 -0.34 10.75
CA TRP A 89 15.04 -1.13 10.27
C TRP A 89 13.78 -0.91 11.12
N SER A 90 13.91 -0.89 12.45
CA SER A 90 12.78 -0.64 13.35
C SER A 90 12.16 0.74 13.11
N THR A 91 12.99 1.78 13.01
CA THR A 91 12.56 3.16 12.70
C THR A 91 11.91 3.23 11.31
N PHE A 92 12.54 2.65 10.30
CA PHE A 92 12.01 2.56 8.95
C PHE A 92 10.61 1.93 8.93
N ARG A 93 10.45 0.78 9.59
CA ARG A 93 9.18 0.06 9.66
C ARG A 93 8.11 0.89 10.38
N GLN A 94 8.46 1.54 11.48
CA GLN A 94 7.54 2.42 12.21
C GLN A 94 7.05 3.57 11.33
N ASN A 95 7.98 4.22 10.61
CA ASN A 95 7.67 5.31 9.70
C ASN A 95 6.81 4.85 8.52
N LEU A 96 7.06 3.67 7.96
CA LEU A 96 6.20 3.09 6.93
C LEU A 96 4.76 2.91 7.44
N PHE A 97 4.56 2.46 8.68
CA PHE A 97 3.21 2.34 9.26
C PHE A 97 2.55 3.71 9.47
N ILE A 98 3.29 4.72 9.92
CA ILE A 98 2.78 6.10 10.05
C ILE A 98 2.30 6.62 8.69
N LEU A 99 3.13 6.47 7.66
CA LEU A 99 2.82 6.95 6.30
C LEU A 99 1.68 6.15 5.66
N LEU A 100 1.61 4.83 5.89
CA LEU A 100 0.51 4.01 5.42
C LEU A 100 -0.83 4.41 6.06
N HIS A 101 -0.83 4.70 7.36
CA HIS A 101 -2.00 5.20 8.05
C HIS A 101 -2.45 6.54 7.45
N GLU A 102 -1.52 7.47 7.25
CA GLU A 102 -1.79 8.78 6.67
C GLU A 102 -2.36 8.67 5.25
N TRP A 103 -1.74 7.83 4.40
CA TRP A 103 -2.26 7.52 3.07
C TRP A 103 -3.69 6.97 3.14
N LEU A 104 -3.96 6.03 4.04
CA LEU A 104 -5.27 5.40 4.16
C LEU A 104 -6.36 6.41 4.52
N VAL A 105 -6.08 7.29 5.48
CA VAL A 105 -6.99 8.35 5.92
C VAL A 105 -7.26 9.33 4.77
N ASP A 106 -6.22 9.85 4.12
CA ASP A 106 -6.35 10.77 2.99
C ASP A 106 -7.21 10.19 1.85
N ARG A 107 -6.96 8.92 1.48
CA ARG A 107 -7.70 8.25 0.42
C ARG A 107 -9.14 7.96 0.82
N ALA A 108 -9.41 7.63 2.08
CA ALA A 108 -10.76 7.43 2.58
C ALA A 108 -11.58 8.72 2.54
N ASN A 109 -11.00 9.85 2.95
CA ASN A 109 -11.61 11.17 2.87
C ASN A 109 -11.92 11.54 1.42
N THR A 110 -10.93 11.41 0.53
CA THR A 110 -11.09 11.68 -0.91
C THR A 110 -12.19 10.81 -1.52
N TYR A 111 -12.21 9.51 -1.20
CA TYR A 111 -13.24 8.60 -1.71
C TYR A 111 -14.64 9.01 -1.26
N HIS A 112 -14.79 9.42 0.00
CA HIS A 112 -16.05 9.93 0.53
C HIS A 112 -16.51 11.18 -0.23
N GLU A 113 -15.63 12.17 -0.37
CA GLU A 113 -15.89 13.43 -1.08
C GLU A 113 -16.31 13.22 -2.53
N LEU A 114 -15.65 12.30 -3.26
CA LEU A 114 -16.01 11.96 -4.64
C LEU A 114 -17.44 11.40 -4.77
N GLY A 115 -17.98 10.78 -3.71
CA GLY A 115 -19.34 10.25 -3.67
C GLY A 115 -20.40 11.31 -3.34
N VAL A 116 -20.01 12.41 -2.71
CA VAL A 116 -20.93 13.47 -2.28
C VAL A 116 -21.11 14.46 -3.43
N GLY A 117 -22.31 14.48 -4.03
CA GLY A 117 -22.82 15.69 -4.69
C GLY A 117 -22.96 15.70 -6.22
N GLU A 118 -22.61 14.64 -6.96
CA GLU A 118 -22.77 14.65 -8.42
C GLU A 118 -23.30 13.35 -9.02
N ARG A 119 -24.06 13.46 -10.13
CA ARG A 119 -24.53 12.30 -10.92
C ARG A 119 -23.38 11.38 -11.38
N ARG A 120 -22.15 11.90 -11.46
CA ARG A 120 -20.93 11.17 -11.83
C ARG A 120 -20.13 10.65 -10.62
N GLY A 121 -20.60 10.84 -9.39
CA GLY A 121 -19.91 10.38 -8.18
C GLY A 121 -19.51 8.89 -8.23
N PRO A 122 -20.42 7.97 -8.60
CA PRO A 122 -20.09 6.54 -8.69
C PRO A 122 -19.00 6.21 -9.72
N GLU A 123 -18.98 6.89 -10.86
CA GLU A 123 -17.97 6.69 -11.91
C GLU A 123 -16.60 7.18 -11.45
N ARG A 124 -16.53 8.38 -10.85
CA ARG A 124 -15.29 8.94 -10.29
C ARG A 124 -14.74 8.08 -9.16
N GLN A 125 -15.60 7.62 -8.25
CA GLN A 125 -15.21 6.67 -7.20
C GLN A 125 -14.65 5.37 -7.78
N ARG A 126 -15.25 4.83 -8.84
CA ARG A 126 -14.75 3.62 -9.50
C ARG A 126 -13.36 3.82 -10.12
N HIS A 127 -13.15 4.92 -10.85
CA HIS A 127 -11.84 5.25 -11.41
C HIS A 127 -10.79 5.42 -10.31
N PHE A 128 -11.12 6.20 -9.28
CA PHE A 128 -10.24 6.42 -8.14
C PHE A 128 -9.82 5.11 -7.46
N ILE A 129 -10.76 4.18 -7.23
CA ILE A 129 -10.47 2.87 -6.62
C ILE A 129 -9.56 2.02 -7.52
N ASN A 130 -9.72 2.06 -8.85
CA ASN A 130 -8.79 1.38 -9.76
C ASN A 130 -7.37 1.93 -9.61
N ASP A 131 -7.22 3.25 -9.58
CA ASP A 131 -5.91 3.89 -9.42
C ASP A 131 -5.26 3.53 -8.08
N GLN A 132 -6.06 3.43 -6.99
CA GLN A 132 -5.56 3.02 -5.68
C GLN A 132 -5.16 1.54 -5.65
N ILE A 133 -5.85 0.66 -6.37
CA ILE A 133 -5.41 -0.73 -6.53
C ILE A 133 -4.08 -0.77 -7.28
N ASP A 134 -3.93 -0.01 -8.36
CA ASP A 134 -2.67 0.05 -9.10
C ASP A 134 -1.52 0.61 -8.25
N THR A 135 -1.79 1.61 -7.39
CA THR A 135 -0.86 2.08 -6.35
C THR A 135 -0.38 0.93 -5.46
N VAL A 136 -1.31 0.23 -4.81
CA VAL A 136 -0.98 -0.84 -3.85
C VAL A 136 -0.22 -1.98 -4.54
N MET A 137 -0.59 -2.30 -5.78
CA MET A 137 0.12 -3.31 -6.58
C MET A 137 1.54 -2.86 -6.96
N ALA A 138 1.75 -1.58 -7.29
CA ALA A 138 3.09 -1.06 -7.55
C ALA A 138 3.99 -1.16 -6.31
N TRP A 139 3.45 -0.89 -5.11
CA TRP A 139 4.19 -1.01 -3.86
C TRP A 139 4.62 -2.45 -3.57
N SER A 140 3.85 -3.44 -4.03
CA SER A 140 4.19 -4.85 -3.89
C SER A 140 5.10 -5.39 -5.01
N ALA A 141 4.93 -4.89 -6.23
CA ALA A 141 5.60 -5.35 -7.45
C ALA A 141 6.96 -4.71 -7.69
N ALA A 142 7.27 -3.57 -7.05
CA ALA A 142 8.55 -2.87 -7.15
C ALA A 142 9.76 -3.66 -6.61
N ALA A 143 9.63 -4.97 -6.43
CA ALA A 143 10.67 -5.77 -5.84
C ALA A 143 10.83 -7.11 -6.57
N PRO A 144 12.04 -7.40 -7.09
CA PRO A 144 12.38 -8.68 -7.67
C PRO A 144 12.13 -9.79 -6.65
N SER A 145 11.91 -11.01 -7.14
CA SER A 145 11.76 -12.18 -6.26
C SER A 145 13.03 -12.29 -5.40
N PRO A 146 12.92 -12.14 -4.06
CA PRO A 146 14.07 -12.29 -3.19
C PRO A 146 14.60 -13.72 -3.29
N THR A 147 15.89 -13.92 -3.06
CA THR A 147 16.42 -15.27 -2.86
C THR A 147 15.68 -15.93 -1.68
N ALA A 148 15.65 -17.26 -1.58
CA ALA A 148 14.93 -17.94 -0.50
C ALA A 148 15.36 -17.47 0.90
N GLU A 149 16.64 -17.14 1.06
CA GLU A 149 17.23 -16.61 2.29
C GLU A 149 16.79 -15.15 2.57
N GLN A 150 16.81 -14.30 1.55
CA GLN A 150 16.28 -12.94 1.64
C GLN A 150 14.77 -12.95 1.91
N ALA A 151 14.02 -13.89 1.31
CA ALA A 151 12.59 -14.05 1.52
C ALA A 151 12.29 -14.37 2.98
N GLN A 152 13.08 -15.26 3.60
CA GLN A 152 12.93 -15.63 5.00
C GLN A 152 13.26 -14.45 5.94
N LEU A 153 14.30 -13.66 5.61
CA LEU A 153 14.66 -12.44 6.35
C LEU A 153 13.65 -11.30 6.17
N LEU A 154 13.00 -11.20 5.02
CA LEU A 154 11.99 -10.16 4.77
C LEU A 154 10.62 -10.56 5.35
N GLN A 155 10.28 -11.84 5.35
CA GLN A 155 9.08 -12.38 6.00
C GLN A 155 9.11 -12.20 7.53
N SER A 156 10.29 -12.24 8.16
CA SER A 156 10.42 -11.95 9.59
C SER A 156 10.27 -10.46 9.91
N ARG A 157 10.43 -9.58 8.91
CA ARG A 157 10.51 -8.13 9.07
C ARG A 157 9.17 -7.41 8.91
N VAL A 158 8.27 -7.89 8.06
CA VAL A 158 6.88 -7.38 7.94
C VAL A 158 5.90 -8.54 7.76
N SER A 159 5.00 -8.74 8.72
CA SER A 159 3.97 -9.77 8.65
C SER A 159 2.64 -9.21 8.15
N VAL A 160 1.99 -9.91 7.22
CA VAL A 160 0.61 -9.60 6.79
C VAL A 160 -0.36 -9.60 7.99
N VAL A 161 -0.09 -10.42 9.01
CA VAL A 161 -0.89 -10.47 10.24
C VAL A 161 -0.71 -9.19 11.06
N GLU A 162 0.50 -8.63 11.13
CA GLU A 162 0.78 -7.38 11.83
C GLU A 162 0.09 -6.20 11.13
N LEU A 163 0.23 -6.12 9.79
CA LEU A 163 -0.45 -5.11 8.99
C LEU A 163 -1.97 -5.17 9.20
N TYR A 164 -2.52 -6.38 9.25
CA TYR A 164 -3.94 -6.60 9.52
C TYR A 164 -4.35 -6.08 10.91
N ALA A 165 -3.59 -6.41 11.96
CA ALA A 165 -3.87 -5.93 13.31
C ALA A 165 -3.82 -4.40 13.39
N ARG A 166 -2.87 -3.77 12.69
CA ARG A 166 -2.74 -2.31 12.60
C ARG A 166 -3.94 -1.66 11.91
N LEU A 167 -4.37 -2.18 10.76
CA LEU A 167 -5.55 -1.66 10.05
C LEU A 167 -6.82 -1.74 10.90
N GLN A 168 -7.01 -2.86 11.61
CA GLN A 168 -8.13 -3.02 12.53
C GLN A 168 -8.06 -1.98 13.64
N GLN A 169 -6.90 -1.86 14.30
CA GLN A 169 -6.68 -0.91 15.37
C GLN A 169 -6.95 0.54 14.91
N TRP A 170 -6.38 0.98 13.78
CA TRP A 170 -6.60 2.33 13.27
C TRP A 170 -8.07 2.63 12.97
N THR A 171 -8.81 1.64 12.48
CA THR A 171 -10.26 1.78 12.23
C THR A 171 -11.07 1.81 13.52
N GLU A 172 -10.60 1.17 14.60
CA GLU A 172 -11.26 1.14 15.91
C GLU A 172 -10.97 2.39 16.75
N ASP A 173 -9.75 2.94 16.64
CA ASP A 173 -9.30 4.13 17.36
C ASP A 173 -9.80 5.45 16.74
N ALA A 174 -10.25 5.42 15.49
CA ALA A 174 -10.81 6.57 14.79
C ALA A 174 -12.17 7.02 15.35
N ASP A 175 -12.51 8.30 15.15
CA ASP A 175 -13.85 8.79 15.47
C ASP A 175 -14.93 8.15 14.57
N ALA A 176 -16.20 8.31 14.93
CA ALA A 176 -17.31 7.63 14.25
C ALA A 176 -17.42 7.99 12.75
N GLU A 177 -17.09 9.21 12.38
CA GLU A 177 -17.15 9.68 10.99
C GLU A 177 -16.01 9.08 10.18
N GLN A 178 -14.77 9.22 10.66
CA GLN A 178 -13.59 8.68 10.03
C GLN A 178 -13.64 7.15 9.96
N GLN A 179 -14.14 6.49 11.00
CA GLN A 179 -14.36 5.04 11.00
C GLN A 179 -15.30 4.61 9.86
N ALA A 180 -16.37 5.37 9.60
CA ALA A 180 -17.31 5.07 8.52
C ALA A 180 -16.64 5.26 7.14
N GLN A 181 -15.86 6.32 6.97
CA GLN A 181 -15.14 6.62 5.73
C GLN A 181 -14.06 5.56 5.44
N LEU A 182 -13.24 5.21 6.44
CA LEU A 182 -12.21 4.18 6.35
C LEU A 182 -12.83 2.83 5.93
N ARG A 183 -13.91 2.41 6.59
CA ARG A 183 -14.60 1.16 6.25
C ARG A 183 -15.12 1.17 4.83
N ALA A 184 -15.78 2.26 4.41
CA ALA A 184 -16.34 2.37 3.06
C ALA A 184 -15.26 2.29 1.98
N PHE A 185 -14.13 2.97 2.18
CA PHE A 185 -13.00 2.94 1.26
C PHE A 185 -12.35 1.56 1.17
N ILE A 186 -12.06 0.95 2.33
CA ILE A 186 -11.49 -0.39 2.43
C ILE A 186 -12.40 -1.42 1.73
N ASP A 187 -13.71 -1.38 1.96
CA ASP A 187 -14.68 -2.25 1.31
C ASP A 187 -14.66 -2.10 -0.21
N ALA A 188 -14.57 -0.87 -0.69
CA ALA A 188 -14.55 -0.56 -2.11
C ALA A 188 -13.28 -1.11 -2.78
N LEU A 189 -12.10 -0.92 -2.16
CA LEU A 189 -10.84 -1.50 -2.62
C LEU A 189 -10.93 -3.02 -2.74
N VAL A 190 -11.38 -3.67 -1.68
CA VAL A 190 -11.51 -5.14 -1.61
C VAL A 190 -12.45 -5.66 -2.69
N ARG A 191 -13.64 -5.07 -2.79
CA ARG A 191 -14.63 -5.50 -3.78
C ARG A 191 -14.07 -5.37 -5.19
N ARG A 192 -13.44 -4.24 -5.51
CA ARG A 192 -12.91 -4.01 -6.85
C ARG A 192 -11.71 -4.91 -7.17
N ALA A 193 -10.88 -5.24 -6.18
CA ALA A 193 -9.79 -6.20 -6.36
C ALA A 193 -10.32 -7.60 -6.74
N VAL A 194 -11.36 -8.07 -6.04
CA VAL A 194 -12.04 -9.34 -6.35
C VAL A 194 -12.67 -9.29 -7.75
N GLU A 195 -13.32 -8.19 -8.11
CA GLU A 195 -13.88 -8.00 -9.46
C GLU A 195 -12.80 -8.07 -10.55
N ARG A 196 -11.68 -7.36 -10.39
CA ARG A 196 -10.58 -7.38 -11.36
C ARG A 196 -9.99 -8.79 -11.52
N GLN A 197 -9.86 -9.54 -10.43
CA GLN A 197 -9.40 -10.93 -10.49
C GLN A 197 -10.39 -11.82 -11.25
N ALA A 198 -11.69 -11.67 -10.98
CA ALA A 198 -12.73 -12.41 -11.70
C ALA A 198 -12.77 -12.06 -13.19
N GLU A 199 -12.63 -10.76 -13.53
CA GLU A 199 -12.50 -10.27 -14.90
C GLU A 199 -11.32 -10.94 -15.63
N PHE A 200 -10.14 -11.00 -14.98
CA PHE A 200 -8.95 -11.65 -15.53
C PHE A 200 -9.14 -13.15 -15.79
N LEU A 201 -9.71 -13.89 -14.82
CA LEU A 201 -9.98 -15.33 -14.94
C LEU A 201 -11.08 -15.67 -15.95
N SER A 202 -11.92 -14.69 -16.31
CA SER A 202 -13.01 -14.86 -17.26
C SER A 202 -12.59 -14.55 -18.71
N VAL A 203 -11.35 -14.08 -18.95
CA VAL A 203 -10.82 -13.92 -20.30
C VAL A 203 -10.50 -15.32 -20.86
N PRO A 204 -11.20 -15.81 -21.91
CA PRO A 204 -10.85 -17.06 -22.57
C PRO A 204 -9.44 -16.90 -23.14
N GLY A 205 -8.55 -17.86 -22.86
CA GLY A 205 -7.18 -17.85 -23.36
C GLY A 205 -7.12 -17.55 -24.85
N THR A 206 -6.46 -16.44 -25.20
CA THR A 206 -5.97 -16.16 -26.55
C THR A 206 -4.71 -16.97 -26.81
#